data_AF-A0A7V1Y464-F1
#
_entry.id   AF-A0A7V1Y464-F1
#
_cell.length_a   1.000
_cell.length_b   1.000
_cell.length_c   1.000
_cell.angle_alpha   90.00
_cell.angle_beta   90.00
_cell.angle_gamma   90.00
#
_symmetry.space_group_name_H-M   'P 1'
#
loop_
_entity.id
_entity.type
_entity.pdbx_description
1 polymer ?
#
loop_
_entity_poly.entity_id
_entity_poly.type
_entity_poly.pdbx_seq_one_letter_code
_entity_poly.pdbx_strand_id
1 'polypeptide(L)'
;MSARVNYVVVLAVVFTVLAGAYVAYTWWATYSRLPEGLIQANGRMEGDRLMIASKFPGRVQALLVHEGATVAAGQVMARLDDA
;
A
#
# COMPACT_ATOMS: atom_id res chain seq x y z
N MET A 1 -34.59 14.02 -52.62
CA MET A 1 -33.33 14.77 -52.82
C MET A 1 -32.23 13.98 -52.14
N SER A 2 -31.53 13.07 -52.85
CA SER A 2 -30.46 12.29 -52.22
C SER A 2 -29.25 13.20 -52.02
N ALA A 3 -28.93 13.48 -50.76
CA ALA A 3 -27.74 14.24 -50.42
C ALA A 3 -26.52 13.43 -50.89
N ARG A 4 -25.80 13.94 -51.91
CA ARG A 4 -24.50 13.38 -52.27
C ARG A 4 -23.55 13.70 -51.12
N VAL A 5 -23.26 12.70 -50.31
CA VAL A 5 -22.32 12.83 -49.20
C VAL A 5 -20.94 13.16 -49.79
N ASN A 6 -20.41 14.32 -49.41
CA ASN A 6 -19.08 14.73 -49.84
C ASN A 6 -18.04 13.96 -49.01
N TYR A 7 -17.40 12.95 -49.63
CA TYR A 7 -16.41 12.10 -48.97
C TYR A 7 -15.27 12.89 -48.30
N VAL A 8 -14.93 14.07 -48.82
CA VAL A 8 -13.93 14.95 -48.19
C VAL A 8 -14.38 15.44 -46.82
N VAL A 9 -15.68 15.78 -46.69
CA VAL A 9 -16.26 16.21 -45.41
C VAL A 9 -16.31 15.03 -44.44
N VAL A 10 -16.66 13.84 -44.91
CA VAL A 10 -16.65 12.62 -44.08
C VAL A 10 -15.24 12.32 -43.58
N LEU A 11 -14.24 12.36 -44.44
CA LEU A 11 -12.84 12.12 -44.07
C LEU A 11 -12.33 13.16 -43.07
N ALA A 12 -12.67 14.45 -43.25
CA ALA A 12 -12.29 15.51 -42.31
C ALA A 12 -12.92 15.31 -40.93
N VAL A 13 -14.20 14.92 -40.87
CA VAL A 13 -14.89 14.62 -39.60
C VAL A 13 -14.26 13.40 -38.93
N VAL A 14 -14.03 12.32 -39.66
CA VAL A 14 -13.38 11.11 -39.14
C VAL A 14 -11.99 11.44 -38.60
N PHE A 15 -11.19 12.20 -39.34
CA PHE A 15 -9.86 12.61 -38.90
C PHE A 15 -9.91 13.44 -37.62
N THR A 16 -10.85 14.38 -37.52
CA THR A 16 -11.02 15.23 -36.33
C THR A 16 -11.39 14.40 -35.10
N VAL A 17 -12.31 13.44 -35.26
CA VAL A 17 -12.71 12.53 -34.18
C VAL A 17 -11.53 11.66 -33.74
N LEU A 18 -10.77 11.10 -34.69
CA LEU A 18 -9.61 10.27 -34.40
C LEU A 18 -8.50 11.07 -33.69
N ALA A 19 -8.22 12.30 -34.14
CA ALA A 19 -7.26 13.18 -33.50
C ALA A 19 -7.69 13.54 -32.07
N GLY A 20 -8.97 13.88 -31.87
CA GLY A 20 -9.52 14.17 -30.54
C GLY A 20 -9.43 12.96 -29.61
N ALA A 21 -9.78 11.77 -30.09
CA ALA A 21 -9.66 10.52 -29.33
C ALA A 21 -8.21 10.21 -28.95
N TYR A 22 -7.26 10.43 -29.86
CA TYR A 22 -5.84 10.22 -29.60
C TYR A 22 -5.29 11.17 -28.51
N VAL A 23 -5.66 12.45 -28.56
CA VAL A 23 -5.26 13.44 -27.54
C VAL A 23 -5.88 13.10 -26.18
N ALA A 24 -7.18 12.75 -26.14
CA ALA A 24 -7.85 12.36 -24.90
C ALA A 24 -7.21 11.10 -24.28
N TYR A 25 -6.89 10.10 -25.10
CA TYR A 25 -6.25 8.86 -24.65
C TYR A 25 -4.86 9.11 -24.05
N THR A 26 -4.03 9.89 -24.72
CA THR A 26 -2.65 10.17 -24.27
C THR A 26 -2.62 11.00 -22.98
N TRP A 27 -3.54 11.95 -22.83
CA TRP A 27 -3.67 12.72 -21.59
C TRP A 27 -4.10 11.85 -20.41
N TRP A 28 -5.09 10.98 -20.61
CA TRP A 28 -5.53 10.07 -19.55
C TRP A 28 -4.43 9.06 -19.16
N ALA A 29 -3.72 8.49 -20.14
CA ALA A 29 -2.65 7.53 -19.90
C ALA A 29 -1.44 8.10 -19.14
N THR A 30 -1.24 9.42 -19.17
CA THR A 30 -0.11 10.09 -18.50
C THR A 30 -0.45 10.63 -17.13
N TYR A 31 -1.74 10.76 -16.78
CA TYR A 31 -2.17 11.29 -15.48
C TYR A 31 -1.74 10.39 -14.30
N SER A 32 -1.71 9.07 -14.48
CA SER A 32 -1.37 8.14 -13.40
C SER A 32 0.12 7.90 -13.20
N ARG A 33 1.02 8.68 -13.81
CA ARG A 33 2.47 8.48 -13.67
C ARG A 33 2.98 9.05 -12.35
N LEU A 34 3.76 8.27 -11.62
CA LEU A 34 4.47 8.76 -10.45
C LEU A 34 5.45 9.89 -10.87
N PRO A 35 5.63 10.93 -10.04
CA PRO A 35 6.67 11.93 -10.23
C PRO A 35 8.05 11.29 -10.44
N GLU A 36 8.92 11.97 -11.19
CA GLU A 36 10.29 11.50 -11.40
C GLU A 36 11.01 11.30 -10.05
N GLY A 37 11.77 10.20 -9.97
CA GLY A 37 12.49 9.81 -8.75
C GLY A 37 11.66 9.04 -7.71
N LEU A 38 10.36 8.83 -7.94
CA LEU A 38 9.51 7.99 -7.08
C LEU A 38 9.26 6.61 -7.71
N ILE A 39 9.35 5.57 -6.89
CA ILE A 39 9.01 4.19 -7.26
C ILE A 39 7.79 3.77 -6.47
N GLN A 40 6.82 3.16 -7.14
CA GLN A 40 5.69 2.52 -6.47
C GLN A 40 6.13 1.14 -6.00
N ALA A 41 6.27 0.98 -4.69
CA ALA A 41 6.56 -0.31 -4.08
C ALA A 41 5.53 -0.60 -2.98
N ASN A 42 5.13 -1.87 -2.87
CA ASN A 42 4.35 -2.36 -1.76
C ASN A 42 5.26 -3.22 -0.89
N GLY A 43 5.61 -2.71 0.29
CA GLY A 43 6.39 -3.44 1.28
C GLY A 43 5.49 -3.97 2.39
N ARG A 44 5.73 -5.21 2.81
CA ARG A 44 5.17 -5.75 4.05
C ARG A 44 6.27 -5.79 5.10
N MET A 45 6.02 -5.18 6.25
CA MET A 45 6.89 -5.33 7.40
C MET A 45 6.52 -6.60 8.17
N GLU A 46 7.53 -7.37 8.52
CA GLU A 46 7.43 -8.55 9.37
C GLU A 46 8.39 -8.38 10.55
N GLY A 47 7.99 -8.89 11.70
CA GLY A 47 8.80 -8.89 12.90
C GLY A 47 8.52 -10.16 13.70
N ASP A 48 9.56 -10.63 14.40
CA ASP A 48 9.43 -11.82 15.23
C ASP A 48 8.48 -11.53 16.40
N ARG A 49 7.47 -12.38 16.53
CA ARG A 49 6.54 -12.33 17.67
C ARG A 49 6.83 -13.50 18.58
N LEU A 50 7.29 -13.17 19.78
CA LEU A 50 7.53 -14.14 20.84
C LEU A 50 6.39 -14.05 21.87
N MET A 51 5.77 -15.19 22.18
CA MET A 51 4.86 -15.32 23.30
C MET A 51 5.60 -15.98 24.45
N ILE A 52 5.67 -15.29 25.59
CA ILE A 52 6.37 -15.78 26.78
C ILE A 52 5.31 -16.16 27.82
N ALA A 53 5.45 -17.36 28.37
CA ALA A 53 4.63 -17.86 29.46
C ALA A 53 5.52 -18.49 30.54
N SER A 54 5.02 -18.56 31.77
CA SER A 54 5.73 -19.25 32.84
C SER A 54 5.76 -20.76 32.60
N LYS A 55 6.90 -21.38 32.91
CA LYS A 55 7.02 -22.85 32.85
C LYS A 55 6.27 -23.54 33.99
N PHE A 56 6.21 -22.88 35.15
CA PHE A 56 5.55 -23.37 36.36
C PHE A 56 4.32 -22.52 36.67
N PRO A 57 3.30 -23.10 37.33
CA PRO A 57 2.21 -22.30 37.90
C PRO A 57 2.75 -21.42 39.03
N GLY A 58 2.12 -20.27 39.25
CA GLY A 58 2.48 -19.34 40.33
C GLY A 58 1.66 -18.05 40.23
N ARG A 59 1.47 -17.36 41.35
CA ARG A 59 0.83 -16.05 41.35
C ARG A 59 1.83 -14.99 40.88
N VAL A 60 1.42 -14.04 40.05
CA VAL A 60 2.27 -12.89 39.71
C VAL A 60 2.48 -12.06 40.97
N GLN A 61 3.69 -12.06 41.50
CA GLN A 61 4.08 -11.27 42.67
C GLN A 61 4.48 -9.85 42.24
N ALA A 62 5.18 -9.71 41.11
CA ALA A 62 5.58 -8.41 40.56
C ALA A 62 5.69 -8.44 39.04
N LEU A 63 5.33 -7.34 38.39
CA LEU A 63 5.60 -7.06 36.98
C LEU A 63 6.61 -5.91 36.91
N LEU A 64 7.77 -6.15 36.28
CA LEU A 64 8.93 -5.24 36.31
C LEU A 64 9.08 -4.43 35.02
N VAL A 65 8.22 -4.67 34.03
CA VAL A 65 8.21 -3.99 32.73
C VAL A 65 6.80 -3.56 32.38
N HIS A 66 6.70 -2.52 31.56
CA HIS A 66 5.42 -1.99 31.09
C HIS A 66 5.28 -2.21 29.58
N GLU A 67 4.05 -2.11 29.09
CA GLU A 67 3.77 -2.17 27.66
C GLU A 67 4.54 -1.09 26.89
N GLY A 68 5.12 -1.47 25.75
CA GLY A 68 5.95 -0.57 24.93
C GLY A 68 7.40 -0.38 25.43
N ALA A 69 7.78 -0.96 26.57
CA ALA A 69 9.16 -0.90 27.04
C ALA A 69 10.10 -1.70 26.14
N THR A 70 11.26 -1.13 25.82
CA THR A 70 12.37 -1.87 25.22
C THR A 70 12.98 -2.80 26.26
N VAL A 71 13.24 -4.05 25.89
CA VAL A 71 13.82 -5.07 26.77
C VAL A 71 15.06 -5.69 26.15
N ALA A 72 15.98 -6.15 26.99
CA ALA A 72 17.17 -6.90 26.58
C ALA A 72 17.02 -8.40 26.87
N ALA A 73 17.77 -9.24 26.14
CA ALA A 73 17.82 -10.67 26.40
C ALA A 73 18.29 -10.94 27.84
N GLY A 74 17.59 -11.81 28.56
CA GLY A 74 17.88 -12.14 29.96
C GLY A 74 17.34 -11.14 30.99
N GLN A 75 16.70 -10.05 30.57
CA GLN A 75 16.06 -9.12 31.48
C GLN A 75 14.88 -9.78 32.21
N VAL A 76 14.81 -9.60 33.53
CA VAL A 76 13.69 -10.11 34.34
C VAL A 76 12.46 -9.23 34.10
N MET A 77 11.39 -9.83 33.58
CA MET A 77 10.13 -9.12 33.26
C MET A 77 9.06 -9.26 34.34
N ALA A 78 9.00 -10.39 35.04
CA ALA A 78 8.03 -10.66 36.08
C ALA A 78 8.63 -11.59 37.15
N ARG A 79 8.10 -11.51 38.37
CA ARG A 79 8.39 -12.43 39.48
C ARG A 79 7.12 -13.18 39.84
N LEU A 80 7.24 -14.50 39.95
CA LEU A 80 6.18 -15.38 40.42
C LEU A 80 6.42 -15.74 41.88
N ASP A 81 5.32 -15.93 42.61
CA ASP A 81 5.31 -16.50 43.95
C ASP A 81 5.51 -18.02 43.86
N ASP A 82 6.44 -18.54 44.67
CA ASP A 82 6.87 -19.95 44.70
C ASP A 82 6.41 -20.71 45.96
N ALA A 83 5.58 -20.06 46.79
CA ALA A 83 4.97 -20.63 48.00
C ALA A 83 3.84 -21.64 47.72
#